data_AF-A0A4Q2UQ54-F1
#
_entry.id   AF-A0A4Q2UQ54-F1
#
_cell.length_a   1.000
_cell.length_b   1.000
_cell.length_c   1.000
_cell.angle_alpha   90.00
_cell.angle_beta   90.00
_cell.angle_gamma   90.00
#
_symmetry.space_group_name_H-M   'P 1'
#
loop_
_entity.id
_entity.type
_entity.pdbx_description
1 polymer ?
#
loop_
_entity_poly.entity_id
_entity_poly.type
_entity_poly.pdbx_seq_one_letter_code
_entity_poly.pdbx_strand_id
1 'polypeptide(L)' 'MEAQQQLDELVRATRTMRQAQKKYFRSRTTTALSESKIAEAAVDRLLQQHPEPAQPVQAELGFSTSHK' A
#
# COMPACT_ATOMS: atom_id res chain seq x y z
N MET A 1 0.59 -22.01 -8.04
CA MET A 1 1.23 -21.07 -8.99
C MET A 1 0.57 -19.68 -8.97
N GLU A 2 -0.74 -19.58 -8.71
CA GLU A 2 -1.49 -18.31 -8.66
C GLU A 2 -0.97 -17.31 -7.62
N ALA A 3 -0.63 -17.75 -6.41
CA ALA A 3 -0.15 -16.87 -5.34
C ALA A 3 1.16 -16.12 -5.72
N GLN A 4 2.08 -16.77 -6.43
CA GLN A 4 3.31 -16.12 -6.88
C GLN A 4 3.03 -15.06 -7.95
N GLN A 5 2.07 -15.33 -8.86
CA GLN A 5 1.69 -14.38 -9.90
C GLN A 5 1.03 -13.14 -9.29
N GLN A 6 0.16 -13.33 -8.29
CA GLN A 6 -0.47 -12.23 -7.54
C GLN A 6 0.57 -11.38 -6.80
N LEU A 7 1.55 -12.01 -6.15
CA LEU A 7 2.65 -11.31 -5.51
C LEU A 7 3.48 -10.51 -6.52
N ASP A 8 3.83 -11.11 -7.66
CA ASP A 8 4.61 -10.45 -8.71
C ASP A 8 3.85 -9.26 -9.30
N GLU A 9 2.53 -9.38 -9.47
CA GLU A 9 1.65 -8.31 -9.92
C GLU A 9 1.61 -7.15 -8.92
N LEU A 10 1.42 -7.45 -7.63
CA LEU A 10 1.44 -6.46 -6.57
C LEU A 10 2.78 -5.72 -6.51
N VAL A 11 3.90 -6.45 -6.56
CA VAL A 11 5.24 -5.86 -6.56
C VAL A 11 5.44 -4.93 -7.76
N ARG A 12 4.97 -5.32 -8.95
CA ARG A 12 5.02 -4.47 -10.15
C ARG A 12 4.18 -3.20 -9.97
N ALA A 13 2.93 -3.34 -9.52
CA ALA A 13 2.03 -2.22 -9.30
C ALA A 13 2.60 -1.23 -8.27
N THR A 14 3.12 -1.72 -7.14
CA THR A 14 3.74 -0.88 -6.10
C THR A 14 4.98 -0.16 -6.63
N ARG A 15 5.84 -0.82 -7.44
CA ARG A 15 7.00 -0.17 -8.07
C ARG A 15 6.56 0.98 -8.98
N THR A 16 5.55 0.76 -9.82
CA THR A 16 4.97 1.80 -10.69
C THR A 16 4.43 2.97 -9.88
N MET A 17 3.65 2.70 -8.82
CA MET A 17 3.14 3.73 -7.92
C MET A 17 4.27 4.56 -7.30
N ARG A 18 5.33 3.92 -6.78
CA ARG A 18 6.48 4.65 -6.21
C ARG A 18 7.21 5.51 -7.24
N GLN A 19 7.30 5.06 -8.49
CA GLN A 19 7.90 5.87 -9.56
C GLN A 19 7.02 7.08 -9.91
N ALA A 20 5.71 6.90 -10.02
CA ALA A 20 4.76 7.99 -10.29
C ALA A 20 4.74 9.02 -9.16
N GLN A 21 4.74 8.58 -7.89
CA GLN A 21 4.87 9.45 -6.73
C GLN A 21 6.19 10.24 -6.77
N LYS A 22 7.32 9.57 -7.03
CA LYS A 22 8.62 10.26 -7.18
C LYS A 22 8.59 11.30 -8.30
N LYS A 23 7.96 10.99 -9.43
CA LYS A 23 7.78 11.94 -10.54
C LYS A 23 6.97 13.15 -10.08
N TYR A 24 5.84 12.93 -9.41
CA TYR A 24 5.01 14.01 -8.85
C TYR A 24 5.79 14.87 -7.85
N PHE A 25 6.52 14.28 -6.90
CA PHE A 25 7.30 15.07 -5.93
C PHE A 25 8.40 15.91 -6.58
N ARG A 26 8.93 15.48 -7.74
CA ARG A 26 9.93 16.22 -8.50
C ARG A 26 9.32 17.34 -9.35
N SER A 27 8.25 17.06 -10.09
CA SER A 27 7.68 18.02 -11.05
C SER A 27 6.55 18.88 -10.49
N ARG A 28 5.81 18.38 -9.50
CA ARG A 28 4.58 18.97 -8.93
C ARG A 28 3.52 19.33 -9.98
N THR A 29 3.49 18.63 -11.11
CA THR A 29 2.50 18.86 -12.17
C THR A 29 1.19 18.10 -11.92
N THR A 30 0.06 18.65 -12.38
CA THR A 30 -1.26 18.00 -12.29
C THR A 30 -1.27 16.64 -13.01
N THR A 31 -0.57 16.53 -14.14
CA THR A 31 -0.43 15.25 -14.87
C THR A 31 0.28 14.20 -14.02
N ALA A 32 1.39 14.55 -13.36
CA ALA A 32 2.12 13.61 -12.52
C ALA A 32 1.32 13.23 -11.25
N LEU A 33 0.54 14.18 -10.71
CA LEU A 33 -0.41 13.88 -9.62
C LEU A 33 -1.48 12.87 -10.07
N SER A 34 -2.06 13.07 -11.25
CA SER A 34 -3.07 12.16 -11.81
C SER A 34 -2.49 10.76 -12.04
N GLU A 35 -1.32 10.66 -12.68
CA GLU A 35 -0.59 9.39 -12.85
C GLU A 35 -0.32 8.69 -11.52
N SER A 36 0.09 9.43 -10.49
CA SER A 36 0.31 8.89 -9.14
C SER A 36 -0.97 8.31 -8.54
N LYS A 37 -2.10 9.01 -8.65
CA LYS A 37 -3.40 8.54 -8.12
C LYS A 37 -3.94 7.33 -8.87
N ILE A 38 -3.74 7.26 -10.19
CA ILE A 38 -4.14 6.10 -10.99
C ILE A 38 -3.34 4.86 -10.55
N ALA A 39 -2.03 5.01 -10.35
CA ALA A 39 -1.18 3.91 -9.90
C ALA A 39 -1.51 3.46 -8.46
N GLU A 40 -1.86 4.41 -7.58
CA GLU A 40 -2.35 4.12 -6.22
C GLU A 40 -3.65 3.31 -6.26
N ALA A 41 -4.64 3.74 -7.03
CA ALA A 41 -5.91 3.02 -7.18
C ALA A 41 -5.74 1.59 -7.73
N ALA A 42 -4.71 1.35 -8.56
CA ALA A 42 -4.39 0.01 -9.03
C ALA A 42 -3.85 -0.89 -7.91
N VAL A 43 -2.99 -0.36 -7.03
CA VAL A 43 -2.51 -1.09 -5.84
C VAL A 43 -3.66 -1.36 -4.88
N ASP A 44 -4.51 -0.37 -4.61
CA ASP A 44 -5.66 -0.53 -3.71
C ASP A 44 -6.60 -1.64 -4.18
N ARG A 45 -6.86 -1.72 -5.50
CA ARG A 45 -7.68 -2.79 -6.08
C ARG A 45 -7.07 -4.18 -5.83
N LEU A 46 -5.75 -4.32 -5.97
CA LEU A 46 -5.06 -5.59 -5.71
C LEU A 46 -5.12 -5.96 -4.23
N LEU A 47 -4.94 -4.98 -3.33
CA LEU A 47 -5.04 -5.21 -1.88
C LEU A 47 -6.47 -5.60 -1.47
N GLN A 48 -7.51 -5.01 -2.08
CA GLN A 48 -8.90 -5.38 -1.80
C GLN A 48 -9.23 -6.83 -2.20
N GLN A 49 -8.56 -7.37 -3.21
CA GLN A 49 -8.70 -8.78 -3.61
C GLN A 49 -7.98 -9.73 -2.65
N HIS A 50 -7.10 -9.20 -1.81
CA HIS A 50 -6.27 -9.95 -0.86
C HIS A 50 -6.40 -9.34 0.54
N PRO A 51 -7.59 -9.44 1.18
CA PRO A 51 -7.78 -8.92 2.52
C PRO A 51 -6.76 -9.53 3.47
N GLU A 52 -6.23 -8.69 4.36
CA GLU A 52 -5.27 -9.12 5.36
C GLU A 52 -5.89 -10.29 6.16
N PRO A 53 -5.18 -11.43 6.32
CA PRO A 53 -5.69 -12.50 7.16
C PRO A 53 -5.94 -11.90 8.54
N ALA A 54 -7.15 -12.10 9.07
CA ALA A 54 -7.55 -11.56 10.37
C ALA A 54 -6.43 -11.87 11.37
N GLN A 55 -5.70 -10.82 11.80
CA GLN A 55 -4.63 -11.03 12.75
C GLN A 55 -5.26 -11.61 14.03
N PRO A 56 -4.69 -12.67 14.63
CA PRO A 56 -5.14 -13.09 15.94
C PRO A 56 -5.00 -11.89 16.85
N VAL A 57 -6.11 -11.52 17.51
CA VAL A 57 -6.21 -10.39 18.44
C VAL A 57 -5.02 -10.48 19.40
N GLN A 58 -3.97 -9.71 19.16
CA GLN A 58 -2.86 -9.64 20.10
C GLN A 58 -3.43 -8.92 21.30
N ALA A 59 -3.74 -9.71 22.32
CA ALA A 59 -4.21 -9.25 23.62
C ALA A 59 -3.40 -8.02 24.02
N GLU A 60 -4.13 -6.97 24.37
CA GLU A 60 -3.61 -5.68 24.81
C GLU A 60 -2.39 -5.89 25.70
N LEU A 61 -1.20 -5.57 25.19
CA LEU A 61 -0.04 -5.36 26.04
C LEU A 61 -0.34 -4.09 26.83
N GLY A 62 -1.01 -4.28 27.98
CA GLY A 62 -1.38 -3.23 28.91
C GLY A 62 -0.15 -2.44 29.33
N PHE A 63 0.07 -1.32 28.66
CA PHE A 63 0.96 -0.27 29.14
C PHE A 63 0.22 0.46 30.27
N SER A 64 0.17 -0.16 31.45
CA SER A 64 -0.24 0.53 32.67
C SER A 64 0.87 1.51 33.05
N THR A 65 0.82 2.73 32.52
CA THR A 65 1.58 3.83 33.11
C THR A 65 0.86 4.28 34.38
N SER A 66 1.15 3.59 35.49
CA SER A 66 0.89 4.14 36.82
C SER A 66 1.55 5.52 36.93
N HIS A 67 0.75 6.57 37.11
CA HIS A 67 1.23 7.84 37.65
C HIS A 67 0.68 7.98 39.07
N LYS A 68 1.61 8.15 40.00
CA LYS A 68 1.40 8.42 41.42
C LYS A 68 0.79 9.80 41.63
#